data_AF-A0A2W4NQY6-F1
#
_entry.id   AF-A0A2W4NQY6-F1
#
_cell.length_a   1.000
_cell.length_b   1.000
_cell.length_c   1.000
_cell.angle_alpha   90.00
_cell.angle_beta   90.00
_cell.angle_gamma   90.00
#
_symmetry.space_group_name_H-M   'P 1'
#
loop_
_entity.id
_entity.type
_entity.pdbx_description
1 polymer ?
#
loop_
_entity_poly.entity_id
_entity_poly.type
_entity_poly.pdbx_seq_one_letter_code
_entity_poly.pdbx_strand_id
1 'polypeptide(L)'
;MTRLNGLILAGGKSSRMGRDKSLIVFHDQPQRDHLFNILKRFCNEVYLSCKNVEGIPEHLNAIPDKFDLNTPLNGILSAFEHEPSAAWLAVAVDMPFVDALTIKTLIENRDPKKVATCYYDSDGDKPEPLLTIWEPRAYLLLRDFHSRGGFGARHFLMENDIHLITVPDPRALMNVNSEDDIRRLND
;
A
#
# COMPACT_ATOMS: atom_id res chain seq x y z
N MET A 1 -5.15 -6.97 -20.87
CA MET A 1 -5.26 -6.98 -19.39
C MET A 1 -4.82 -5.62 -18.88
N THR A 2 -5.50 -5.07 -17.87
CA THR A 2 -5.11 -3.81 -17.24
C THR A 2 -3.76 -3.96 -16.55
N ARG A 3 -2.82 -3.06 -16.84
CA ARG A 3 -1.49 -3.00 -16.20
C ARG A 3 -1.64 -2.96 -14.68
N LEU A 4 -0.76 -3.67 -13.96
CA LEU A 4 -0.71 -3.65 -12.51
C LEU A 4 0.66 -3.14 -12.07
N ASN A 5 0.68 -1.97 -11.45
CA ASN A 5 1.88 -1.39 -10.86
C ASN A 5 1.87 -1.65 -9.35
N GLY A 6 3.06 -1.79 -8.76
CA GLY A 6 3.24 -1.84 -7.31
C GLY A 6 3.46 -0.43 -6.75
N LEU A 7 2.87 -0.15 -5.61
CA LEU A 7 3.06 1.09 -4.87
C LEU A 7 3.43 0.77 -3.43
N ILE A 8 4.64 1.15 -3.03
CA ILE A 8 5.10 1.07 -1.65
C ILE A 8 4.73 2.38 -0.97
N LEU A 9 3.89 2.31 0.06
CA LEU A 9 3.41 3.48 0.79
C LEU A 9 4.39 3.81 1.92
N ALA A 10 5.27 4.79 1.69
CA ALA A 10 6.14 5.35 2.73
C ALA A 10 5.64 6.71 3.28
N GLY A 11 4.65 7.33 2.63
CA GLY A 11 4.01 8.59 3.07
C GLY A 11 2.99 8.45 4.22
N GLY A 12 2.68 9.57 4.89
CA GLY A 12 1.66 9.66 5.96
C GLY A 12 2.18 9.96 7.38
N LYS A 13 1.46 9.49 8.41
CA LYS A 13 1.84 9.58 9.85
C LYS A 13 3.09 8.74 10.21
N SER A 14 3.69 8.06 9.24
CA SER A 14 4.94 7.30 9.35
C SER A 14 6.15 8.16 9.75
N SER A 15 6.04 9.50 9.72
CA SER A 15 7.08 10.44 10.18
C SER A 15 7.06 10.74 11.69
N ARG A 16 6.28 10.03 12.51
CA ARG A 16 6.32 10.16 13.97
C ARG A 16 7.61 9.50 14.49
N MET A 17 8.55 10.34 14.92
CA MET A 17 9.92 10.06 15.43
C MET A 17 11.08 10.54 14.53
N GLY A 18 10.85 11.40 13.53
CA GLY A 18 11.95 12.12 12.84
C GLY A 18 12.93 11.23 12.05
N ARG A 19 12.62 9.94 11.91
CA ARG A 19 13.29 8.96 11.05
C ARG A 19 12.26 8.36 10.11
N ASP A 20 12.65 8.20 8.85
CA ASP A 20 11.82 7.57 7.82
C ASP A 20 11.69 6.07 8.14
N LYS A 21 10.49 5.64 8.54
CA LYS A 21 10.20 4.22 8.84
C LYS A 21 10.46 3.28 7.67
N SER A 22 10.46 3.79 6.43
CA SER A 22 10.79 3.00 5.25
C SER A 22 12.22 2.47 5.25
N LEU A 23 13.09 3.08 6.07
CA LEU A 23 14.49 2.71 6.26
C LEU A 23 14.71 1.68 7.37
N ILE A 24 13.66 1.28 8.10
CA ILE A 24 13.81 0.26 9.15
C ILE A 24 14.22 -1.06 8.48
N VAL A 25 15.21 -1.72 9.08
CA VAL A 25 15.78 -2.96 8.57
C VAL A 25 15.12 -4.13 9.28
N PHE A 26 14.38 -4.94 8.51
CA PHE A 26 13.70 -6.13 9.04
C PHE A 26 14.26 -7.44 8.49
N HIS A 27 14.73 -7.43 7.23
CA HIS A 27 15.19 -8.62 6.50
C HIS A 27 16.63 -8.42 5.99
N ASP A 28 17.52 -7.94 6.86
CA ASP A 28 18.90 -7.51 6.54
C ASP A 28 19.01 -6.38 5.48
N GLN A 29 17.87 -5.82 5.08
CA GLN A 29 17.76 -4.67 4.20
C GLN A 29 16.58 -3.76 4.61
N PRO A 30 16.55 -2.49 4.17
CA PRO A 30 15.42 -1.60 4.41
C PRO A 30 14.11 -2.20 3.92
N GLN A 31 13.03 -2.02 4.68
CA GLN A 31 11.75 -2.65 4.37
C GLN A 31 11.18 -2.23 3.01
N ARG A 32 11.39 -0.98 2.60
CA ARG A 32 11.02 -0.52 1.25
C ARG A 32 11.72 -1.32 0.14
N ASP A 33 12.99 -1.66 0.31
CA ASP A 33 13.76 -2.42 -0.67
C ASP A 33 13.34 -3.89 -0.67
N HIS A 34 12.96 -4.43 0.50
CA HIS A 34 12.35 -5.76 0.60
C HIS A 34 11.02 -5.85 -0.15
N LEU A 35 10.09 -4.92 0.11
CA LEU A 35 8.81 -4.86 -0.61
C LEU A 35 9.01 -4.64 -2.11
N PHE A 36 9.96 -3.80 -2.50
CA PHE A 36 10.30 -3.59 -3.91
C PHE A 36 10.71 -4.89 -4.59
N ASN A 37 11.58 -5.67 -3.95
CA ASN A 37 12.03 -6.97 -4.46
C ASN A 37 10.93 -8.02 -4.54
N ILE A 38 9.92 -7.97 -3.66
CA ILE A 38 8.74 -8.82 -3.77
C ILE A 38 7.87 -8.35 -4.95
N LEU A 39 7.48 -7.08 -4.96
CA LEU A 39 6.50 -6.54 -5.92
C LEU A 39 7.02 -6.60 -7.36
N LYS A 40 8.32 -6.40 -7.61
CA LYS A 40 8.89 -6.45 -8.97
C LYS A 40 8.74 -7.81 -9.66
N ARG A 41 8.46 -8.88 -8.89
CA ARG A 41 8.22 -10.22 -9.42
C ARG A 41 6.81 -10.38 -10.00
N PHE A 42 5.89 -9.50 -9.62
CA PHE A 42 4.45 -9.63 -9.90
C PHE A 42 3.86 -8.42 -10.63
N CYS A 43 4.42 -7.23 -10.43
CA CYS A 43 3.95 -5.98 -11.01
C CYS A 43 4.77 -5.58 -12.24
N ASN A 44 4.17 -4.80 -13.13
CA ASN A 44 4.82 -4.27 -14.33
C ASN A 44 5.94 -3.27 -13.98
N GLU A 45 5.68 -2.39 -13.02
CA GLU A 45 6.62 -1.43 -12.44
C GLU A 45 6.34 -1.32 -10.95
N VAL A 46 7.31 -0.86 -10.18
CA VAL A 46 7.15 -0.62 -8.75
C VAL A 46 7.63 0.79 -8.42
N TYR A 47 6.85 1.48 -7.59
CA TYR A 47 7.06 2.86 -7.20
C TYR A 47 7.02 3.01 -5.69
N LEU A 48 7.70 4.03 -5.17
CA LEU A 48 7.67 4.43 -3.77
C LEU A 48 6.91 5.76 -3.62
N SER A 49 5.80 5.78 -2.88
CA SER A 49 5.15 7.04 -2.48
C SER A 49 5.94 7.72 -1.37
N CYS A 50 6.21 9.01 -1.52
CA CYS A 50 7.03 9.78 -0.59
C CYS A 50 6.59 11.26 -0.50
N LYS A 51 6.96 11.96 0.57
CA LYS A 51 6.75 13.42 0.68
C LYS A 51 7.80 14.24 -0.07
N ASN A 52 9.05 13.78 -0.05
CA ASN A 52 10.17 14.38 -0.75
C ASN A 52 10.97 13.25 -1.42
N VAL A 53 11.45 13.50 -2.64
CA VAL A 53 12.24 12.56 -3.45
C VAL A 53 13.73 12.58 -3.07
N GLU A 54 14.18 13.58 -2.33
CA GLU A 54 15.58 13.74 -1.95
C GLU A 54 16.11 12.54 -1.13
N GLY A 55 17.25 12.00 -1.55
CA GLY A 55 17.87 10.84 -0.89
C GLY A 55 17.20 9.49 -1.18
N ILE A 56 16.15 9.46 -2.02
CA ILE A 56 15.54 8.20 -2.48
C ILE A 56 16.33 7.69 -3.68
N PRO A 57 16.81 6.43 -3.65
CA PRO A 57 17.46 5.80 -4.79
C PRO A 57 16.58 5.80 -6.05
N GLU A 58 17.20 6.05 -7.22
CA GLU A 58 16.49 6.12 -8.51
C GLU A 58 15.72 4.84 -8.83
N HIS A 59 16.23 3.66 -8.42
CA HIS A 59 15.58 2.37 -8.69
C HIS A 59 14.20 2.23 -8.04
N LEU A 60 13.86 3.05 -7.05
CA LEU A 60 12.57 2.98 -6.35
C LEU A 60 11.46 3.77 -7.06
N ASN A 61 11.74 4.44 -8.18
CA ASN A 61 10.78 5.24 -8.95
C ASN A 61 9.87 6.09 -8.05
N ALA A 62 10.44 7.06 -7.35
CA ALA A 62 9.72 7.84 -6.36
C ALA A 62 8.53 8.62 -6.98
N ILE A 63 7.36 8.51 -6.35
CA ILE A 63 6.18 9.33 -6.65
C ILE A 63 5.96 10.29 -5.47
N PRO A 64 6.17 11.60 -5.64
CA PRO A 64 5.88 12.56 -4.59
C PRO A 64 4.37 12.69 -4.34
N ASP A 65 3.99 12.83 -3.07
CA ASP A 65 2.64 13.16 -2.63
C ASP A 65 2.22 14.52 -3.23
N LYS A 66 1.05 14.57 -3.87
CA LYS A 66 0.54 15.73 -4.62
C LYS A 66 -0.61 16.46 -3.92
N PHE A 67 -1.20 15.82 -2.91
CA PHE A 67 -2.37 16.32 -2.21
C PHE A 67 -2.01 16.78 -0.80
N ASP A 68 -2.82 17.63 -0.19
CA ASP A 68 -2.65 18.03 1.22
C ASP A 68 -3.36 17.03 2.14
N LEU A 69 -2.87 15.77 2.11
CA LEU A 69 -3.42 14.66 2.88
C LEU A 69 -2.30 13.97 3.67
N ASN A 70 -2.42 13.94 4.99
CA ASN A 70 -1.46 13.22 5.86
C ASN A 70 -1.88 11.76 6.10
N THR A 71 -2.27 11.05 5.03
CA THR A 71 -2.69 9.65 5.08
C THR A 71 -2.20 8.87 3.86
N PRO A 72 -2.18 7.52 3.92
CA PRO A 72 -1.84 6.69 2.76
C PRO A 72 -2.70 6.92 1.51
N LEU A 73 -3.90 7.50 1.68
CA LEU A 73 -4.75 7.91 0.56
C LEU A 73 -4.05 8.91 -0.37
N ASN A 74 -3.13 9.74 0.15
CA ASN A 74 -2.35 10.68 -0.65
C ASN A 74 -1.48 9.94 -1.67
N GLY A 75 -0.72 8.95 -1.21
CA GLY A 75 0.13 8.13 -2.08
C GLY A 75 -0.68 7.40 -3.15
N ILE A 76 -1.85 6.86 -2.78
CA ILE A 76 -2.75 6.17 -3.73
C ILE A 76 -3.28 7.15 -4.79
N LEU A 77 -3.76 8.32 -4.37
CA LEU A 77 -4.23 9.36 -5.30
C LEU A 77 -3.11 9.89 -6.19
N SER A 78 -1.92 10.13 -5.64
CA SER A 78 -0.73 10.53 -6.39
C SER A 78 -0.31 9.51 -7.43
N ALA A 79 -0.41 8.22 -7.11
CA ALA A 79 -0.12 7.14 -8.04
C ALA A 79 -1.13 7.12 -9.20
N PHE A 80 -2.43 7.29 -8.92
CA PHE A 80 -3.41 7.44 -9.99
C PHE A 80 -3.23 8.73 -10.81
N GLU A 81 -2.83 9.86 -10.21
CA GLU A 81 -2.46 11.07 -10.96
C GLU A 81 -1.20 10.87 -11.83
N HIS A 82 -0.35 9.89 -11.49
CA HIS A 82 0.83 9.53 -12.28
C HIS A 82 0.46 8.62 -13.47
N GLU A 83 -0.34 7.58 -13.24
CA GLU A 83 -0.86 6.70 -14.29
C GLU A 83 -2.33 6.34 -14.03
N PRO A 84 -3.29 7.12 -14.57
CA PRO A 84 -4.72 6.95 -14.32
C PRO A 84 -5.30 5.63 -14.85
N SER A 85 -4.66 5.03 -15.85
CA SER A 85 -5.17 3.85 -16.55
C SER A 85 -4.69 2.52 -15.94
N ALA A 86 -3.70 2.57 -15.04
CA ALA A 86 -3.17 1.40 -14.35
C ALA A 86 -3.94 1.07 -13.07
N ALA A 87 -3.96 -0.22 -12.73
CA ALA A 87 -4.27 -0.65 -11.38
C ALA A 87 -3.03 -0.58 -10.50
N TRP A 88 -3.24 -0.43 -9.20
CA TRP A 88 -2.18 -0.22 -8.21
C TRP A 88 -2.30 -1.22 -7.08
N LEU A 89 -1.32 -2.09 -6.92
CA LEU A 89 -1.14 -2.90 -5.72
C LEU A 89 -0.37 -2.07 -4.69
N ALA A 90 -1.09 -1.52 -3.72
CA ALA A 90 -0.53 -0.72 -2.65
C ALA A 90 -0.16 -1.59 -1.43
N VAL A 91 1.05 -1.41 -0.90
CA VAL A 91 1.55 -2.07 0.32
C VAL A 91 2.25 -1.03 1.22
N ALA A 92 1.90 -0.96 2.50
CA ALA A 92 2.60 -0.09 3.44
C ALA A 92 3.89 -0.70 4.00
N VAL A 93 4.88 0.18 4.26
CA VAL A 93 6.20 -0.22 4.77
C VAL A 93 6.18 -0.70 6.22
N ASP A 94 5.09 -0.51 6.95
CA ASP A 94 4.94 -1.00 8.34
C ASP A 94 4.38 -2.43 8.42
N MET A 95 4.23 -3.14 7.29
CA MET A 95 3.78 -4.54 7.24
C MET A 95 4.96 -5.49 6.90
N PRO A 96 5.81 -5.87 7.89
CA PRO A 96 7.06 -6.59 7.62
C PRO A 96 6.89 -8.05 7.21
N PHE A 97 5.74 -8.66 7.53
CA PHE A 97 5.48 -10.08 7.25
C PHE A 97 4.78 -10.31 5.91
N VAL A 98 4.57 -9.26 5.10
CA VAL A 98 4.06 -9.41 3.74
C VAL A 98 5.07 -10.17 2.90
N ASP A 99 4.63 -11.30 2.34
CA ASP A 99 5.46 -12.19 1.54
C ASP A 99 4.92 -12.41 0.12
N ALA A 100 5.65 -13.20 -0.66
CA ALA A 100 5.27 -13.50 -2.04
C ALA A 100 3.94 -14.27 -2.15
N LEU A 101 3.61 -15.13 -1.17
CA LEU A 101 2.35 -15.87 -1.17
C LEU A 101 1.15 -14.92 -0.94
N THR A 102 1.31 -13.97 -0.02
CA THR A 102 0.34 -12.92 0.27
C THR A 102 0.09 -12.05 -0.96
N ILE A 103 1.14 -11.60 -1.65
CA ILE A 103 0.98 -10.81 -2.88
C ILE A 103 0.32 -11.63 -3.99
N LYS A 104 0.78 -12.87 -4.21
CA LYS A 104 0.24 -13.77 -5.24
C LYS A 104 -1.25 -14.04 -5.02
N THR A 105 -1.65 -14.32 -3.78
CA THR A 105 -3.06 -14.59 -3.44
C THR A 105 -3.96 -13.40 -3.75
N LEU A 106 -3.50 -12.18 -3.46
CA LEU A 106 -4.28 -10.96 -3.75
C LEU A 106 -4.46 -10.76 -5.26
N ILE A 107 -3.40 -11.03 -6.05
CA ILE A 107 -3.43 -10.92 -7.51
C ILE A 107 -4.32 -12.01 -8.13
N GLU A 108 -4.26 -13.24 -7.64
CA GLU A 108 -5.08 -14.36 -8.15
C GLU A 108 -6.58 -14.16 -7.91
N ASN A 109 -6.93 -13.40 -6.88
CA ASN A 109 -8.32 -13.04 -6.57
C ASN A 109 -8.72 -11.65 -7.09
N ARG A 110 -7.84 -10.93 -7.80
CA ARG A 110 -8.12 -9.60 -8.33
C ARG A 110 -9.41 -9.60 -9.17
N ASP A 111 -10.35 -8.71 -8.84
CA ASP A 111 -11.57 -8.49 -9.63
C ASP A 111 -11.58 -7.08 -10.27
N PRO A 112 -11.23 -6.96 -11.58
CA PRO A 112 -11.25 -5.69 -12.29
C PRO A 112 -12.62 -5.03 -12.44
N LYS A 113 -13.71 -5.73 -12.07
CA LYS A 113 -15.08 -5.19 -12.06
C LYS A 113 -15.40 -4.41 -10.78
N LYS A 114 -14.59 -4.54 -9.74
CA LYS A 114 -14.73 -3.82 -8.47
C LYS A 114 -13.84 -2.58 -8.44
N VAL A 115 -14.04 -1.72 -7.44
CA VAL A 115 -13.13 -0.57 -7.24
C VAL A 115 -11.80 -1.02 -6.64
N ALA A 116 -11.82 -2.08 -5.84
CA ALA A 116 -10.63 -2.63 -5.23
C ALA A 116 -10.81 -4.12 -4.91
N THR A 117 -9.70 -4.83 -4.81
CA THR A 117 -9.59 -6.14 -4.17
C THR A 117 -8.67 -6.02 -2.97
N CYS A 118 -9.14 -6.36 -1.77
CA CYS A 118 -8.39 -6.20 -0.53
C CYS A 118 -8.66 -7.35 0.45
N TYR A 119 -7.77 -7.49 1.43
CA TYR A 119 -7.98 -8.39 2.54
C TYR A 119 -8.97 -7.82 3.55
N TYR A 120 -9.61 -8.70 4.32
CA TYR A 120 -10.06 -8.31 5.66
C TYR A 120 -8.86 -7.87 6.51
N ASP A 121 -9.10 -7.01 7.49
CA ASP A 121 -8.11 -6.59 8.48
C ASP A 121 -7.81 -7.69 9.50
N SER A 122 -6.88 -7.42 10.42
CA SER A 122 -6.45 -8.39 11.44
C SER A 122 -7.59 -8.92 12.32
N ASP A 123 -8.66 -8.13 12.47
CA ASP A 123 -9.84 -8.48 13.26
C ASP A 123 -10.88 -9.26 12.43
N GLY A 124 -10.69 -9.37 11.11
CA GLY A 124 -11.57 -10.10 10.20
C GLY A 124 -12.89 -9.38 9.89
N ASP A 125 -13.02 -8.10 10.20
CA ASP A 125 -14.29 -7.36 10.14
C ASP A 125 -14.31 -6.32 9.02
N LYS A 126 -13.19 -5.61 8.81
CA LYS A 126 -13.14 -4.44 7.91
C LYS A 126 -12.12 -4.62 6.81
N PRO A 127 -12.20 -3.88 5.69
CA PRO A 127 -11.17 -3.90 4.67
C PRO A 127 -9.82 -3.39 5.19
N GLU A 128 -8.73 -4.05 4.80
CA GLU A 128 -7.36 -3.58 5.02
C GLU A 128 -6.88 -2.73 3.82
N PRO A 129 -6.90 -1.38 3.91
CA PRO A 129 -6.59 -0.51 2.77
C PRO A 129 -5.10 -0.46 2.39
N LEU A 130 -4.21 -0.88 3.29
CA LEU A 130 -2.77 -0.73 3.11
C LEU A 130 -2.11 -1.96 2.48
N LEU A 131 -2.90 -3.00 2.18
CA LEU A 131 -2.52 -4.14 1.36
C LEU A 131 -3.68 -4.46 0.41
N THR A 132 -3.75 -3.70 -0.69
CA THR A 132 -4.93 -3.63 -1.56
C THR A 132 -4.55 -3.42 -3.02
N ILE A 133 -5.27 -4.08 -3.93
CA ILE A 133 -5.26 -3.73 -5.37
C ILE A 133 -6.39 -2.72 -5.62
N TRP A 134 -6.03 -1.53 -6.08
CA TRP A 134 -6.93 -0.45 -6.48
C TRP A 134 -7.07 -0.45 -7.99
N GLU A 135 -8.30 -0.56 -8.50
CA GLU A 135 -8.57 -0.57 -9.95
C GLU A 135 -8.68 0.86 -10.51
N PRO A 136 -8.41 1.10 -11.81
CA PRO A 136 -8.51 2.43 -12.43
C PRO A 136 -9.85 3.14 -12.17
N ARG A 137 -10.94 2.37 -12.08
CA ARG A 137 -12.28 2.92 -11.80
C ARG A 137 -12.39 3.58 -10.42
N ALA A 138 -11.53 3.19 -9.46
CA ALA A 138 -11.50 3.81 -8.13
C ALA A 138 -11.04 5.26 -8.21
N TYR A 139 -10.25 5.65 -9.20
CA TYR A 139 -9.60 6.95 -9.25
C TYR A 139 -10.59 8.13 -9.21
N LEU A 140 -11.59 8.13 -10.11
CA LEU A 140 -12.58 9.21 -10.15
C LEU A 140 -13.41 9.25 -8.86
N LEU A 141 -13.72 8.09 -8.29
CA LEU A 141 -14.46 7.98 -7.02
C LEU A 141 -13.63 8.48 -5.85
N LEU A 142 -12.33 8.16 -5.80
CA LEU A 142 -11.39 8.64 -4.77
C LEU A 142 -11.22 10.15 -4.85
N ARG A 143 -11.16 10.72 -6.06
CA ARG A 143 -11.09 12.18 -6.26
C ARG A 143 -12.36 12.87 -5.78
N ASP A 144 -13.53 12.34 -6.13
CA ASP A 144 -14.81 12.87 -5.66
C ASP A 144 -14.91 12.77 -4.12
N PHE A 145 -14.60 11.60 -3.56
CA PHE A 145 -14.56 11.35 -2.12
C PHE A 145 -13.66 12.37 -1.41
N HIS A 146 -12.44 12.58 -1.89
CA HIS A 146 -11.53 13.59 -1.33
C HIS A 146 -12.13 15.01 -1.43
N SER A 147 -12.68 15.39 -2.59
CA SER A 147 -13.23 16.74 -2.80
C SER A 147 -14.38 17.08 -1.85
N ARG A 148 -15.15 16.08 -1.42
CA ARG A 148 -16.23 16.20 -0.42
C ARG A 148 -15.74 16.14 1.03
N GLY A 149 -14.43 16.17 1.28
CA GLY A 149 -13.84 16.09 2.62
C GLY A 149 -13.69 14.66 3.16
N GLY A 150 -13.89 13.64 2.31
CA GLY A 150 -13.65 12.25 2.66
C GLY A 150 -12.20 12.02 3.05
N PHE A 151 -12.01 11.31 4.16
CA PHE A 151 -10.70 11.02 4.74
C PHE A 151 -10.54 9.52 4.99
N GLY A 152 -9.36 9.00 4.65
CA GLY A 152 -8.94 7.64 4.97
C GLY A 152 -9.36 6.60 3.92
N ALA A 153 -8.39 5.81 3.46
CA ALA A 153 -8.61 4.79 2.45
C ALA A 153 -9.58 3.68 2.90
N ARG A 154 -9.57 3.28 4.19
CA ARG A 154 -10.51 2.28 4.72
C ARG A 154 -11.97 2.74 4.59
N HIS A 155 -12.24 4.00 4.91
CA HIS A 155 -13.58 4.57 4.82
C HIS A 155 -14.11 4.51 3.39
N PHE A 156 -13.28 4.91 2.42
CA PHE A 156 -13.61 4.78 1.01
C PHE A 156 -13.96 3.33 0.62
N LEU A 157 -13.17 2.34 1.06
CA LEU A 157 -13.42 0.93 0.76
C LEU A 157 -14.76 0.45 1.34
N MET A 158 -15.14 0.90 2.54
CA MET A 158 -16.41 0.53 3.18
C MET A 158 -17.65 1.10 2.47
N GLU A 159 -17.51 2.22 1.75
CA GLU A 159 -18.62 2.88 1.04
C GLU A 159 -18.79 2.41 -0.42
N ASN A 160 -17.90 1.55 -0.91
CA ASN A 160 -17.85 1.19 -2.33
C ASN A 160 -17.88 -0.32 -2.55
N ASP A 161 -18.23 -0.72 -3.79
CA ASP A 161 -18.27 -2.12 -4.17
C ASP A 161 -16.85 -2.68 -4.36
N ILE A 162 -16.40 -3.43 -3.37
CA ILE A 162 -15.07 -4.05 -3.28
C ILE A 162 -15.14 -5.58 -3.33
N HIS A 163 -14.03 -6.23 -3.64
CA HIS A 163 -13.84 -7.66 -3.42
C HIS A 163 -13.01 -7.89 -2.16
N LEU A 164 -13.60 -8.50 -1.15
CA LEU A 164 -12.94 -8.86 0.11
C LEU A 164 -12.54 -10.34 0.10
N ILE A 165 -11.32 -10.61 0.53
CA ILE A 165 -10.77 -11.97 0.66
C ILE A 165 -10.05 -12.15 2.00
N THR A 166 -9.85 -13.40 2.40
CA THR A 166 -9.09 -13.74 3.61
C THR A 166 -7.61 -13.87 3.28
N VAL A 167 -6.76 -13.33 4.15
CA VAL A 167 -5.30 -13.45 4.01
C VAL A 167 -4.85 -14.88 4.33
N PRO A 168 -3.86 -15.44 3.61
CA PRO A 168 -3.34 -16.78 3.91
C PRO A 168 -2.71 -16.89 5.31
N ASP A 169 -2.04 -15.82 5.75
CA ASP A 169 -1.39 -15.71 7.04
C ASP A 169 -1.73 -14.35 7.68
N PRO A 170 -2.49 -14.32 8.80
CA PRO A 170 -2.84 -13.08 9.50
C PRO A 170 -1.65 -12.21 9.89
N ARG A 171 -0.46 -12.79 10.07
CA ARG A 171 0.77 -12.04 10.39
C ARG A 171 1.10 -11.00 9.32
N ALA A 172 0.75 -11.25 8.06
CA ALA A 172 0.99 -10.31 6.97
C ALA A 172 0.27 -8.96 7.14
N LEU A 173 -0.77 -8.90 7.99
CA LEU A 173 -1.55 -7.68 8.27
C LEU A 173 -1.07 -6.95 9.52
N MET A 174 -0.05 -7.45 10.21
CA MET A 174 0.47 -6.84 11.42
C MET A 174 1.29 -5.59 11.10
N ASN A 175 0.91 -4.47 11.71
CA ASN A 175 1.65 -3.23 11.62
C ASN A 175 2.72 -3.15 12.72
N VAL A 176 3.97 -2.97 12.31
CA VAL A 176 5.13 -2.87 13.19
C VAL A 176 5.65 -1.44 13.16
N ASN A 177 5.78 -0.83 14.33
CA ASN A 177 6.19 0.56 14.46
C ASN A 177 7.67 0.74 14.82
N SER A 178 8.33 -0.33 15.27
CA SER A 178 9.74 -0.34 15.69
C SER A 178 10.38 -1.73 15.53
N GLU A 179 11.71 -1.79 15.48
CA GLU A 179 12.45 -3.08 15.48
C GLU A 179 12.21 -3.88 16.77
N ASP A 180 11.99 -3.19 17.90
CA ASP A 180 11.67 -3.82 19.19
C ASP A 180 10.31 -4.54 19.16
N ASP A 181 9.36 -4.07 18.35
CA ASP A 181 8.08 -4.75 18.16
C ASP A 181 8.30 -6.11 17.48
N ILE A 182 9.27 -6.25 16.58
CA ILE A 182 9.57 -7.53 15.92
C ILE A 182 10.31 -8.49 16.84
N ARG A 183 11.26 -8.01 17.65
CA ARG A 183 11.95 -8.89 18.61
C ARG A 183 10.94 -9.60 19.51
N ARG A 184 9.92 -8.88 19.98
CA ARG A 184 8.81 -9.43 20.78
C ARG A 184 7.87 -10.38 20.04
N LEU A 185 7.90 -10.39 18.70
CA LEU A 185 7.08 -11.29 17.87
C LEU A 185 7.82 -12.58 17.47
N ASN A 186 9.14 -12.59 17.61
CA ASN A 186 10.00 -13.74 17.32
C ASN A 186 10.41 -14.52 18.59
N ASP A 187 10.09 -13.99 19.79
CA ASP A 187 10.22 -14.65 21.10
C ASP A 187 8.93 -15.40 21.47
#